data_AF-A0A538JRP6-F1
#
_entry.id   AF-A0A538JRP6-F1
#
_cell.length_a   1.000
_cell.length_b   1.000
_cell.length_c   1.000
_cell.angle_alpha   90.00
_cell.angle_beta   90.00
_cell.angle_gamma   90.00
#
_symmetry.space_group_name_H-M   'P 1'
#
loop_
_entity.id
_entity.type
_entity.pdbx_description
1 polymer ?
#
loop_
_entity_poly.entity_id
_entity_poly.type
_entity_poly.pdbx_seq_one_letter_code
_entity_poly.pdbx_strand_id
1 'polypeptide(L)' 'MAERDVRVEVRSRFDGSWCRGFEIVGVGDDGESYRIRRISDGVVLPVSISAEDIAEERARLRYDRL' A
#
# COMPACT_ATOMS: atom_id res chain seq x y z
N MET A 1 -4.61 -11.78 17.47
CA MET A 1 -3.55 -10.76 17.32
C MET A 1 -3.92 -9.99 16.07
N ALA A 2 -4.26 -8.70 16.17
CA ALA A 2 -4.70 -7.94 15.01
C ALA A 2 -3.48 -7.63 14.13
N GLU A 3 -3.23 -8.48 13.15
CA GLU A 3 -2.40 -8.16 12.00
C GLU A 3 -3.05 -6.92 11.37
N ARG A 4 -2.41 -5.75 11.49
CA ARG A 4 -3.00 -4.51 11.01
C ARG A 4 -2.93 -4.57 9.48
N ASP A 5 -4.05 -4.84 8.82
CA ASP A 5 -4.19 -4.65 7.37
C ASP A 5 -4.09 -3.14 7.07
N VAL A 6 -2.86 -2.62 7.00
CA VAL A 6 -2.60 -1.21 6.72
C VAL A 6 -2.74 -1.01 5.22
N ARG A 7 -3.85 -0.37 4.81
CA ARG A 7 -4.07 0.01 3.42
C ARG A 7 -3.19 1.18 3.02
N VAL A 8 -2.62 1.08 1.83
CA VAL A 8 -1.67 2.05 1.31
C VAL A 8 -1.95 2.41 -0.15
N GLU A 9 -1.53 3.61 -0.50
CA GLU A 9 -1.35 4.06 -1.87
C GLU A 9 0.13 3.84 -2.26
N VAL A 10 0.36 3.34 -3.47
CA VAL A 10 1.69 3.04 -4.00
C VAL A 10 1.96 3.92 -5.21
N ARG A 11 3.14 4.52 -5.27
CA ARG A 11 3.54 5.34 -6.41
C ARG A 11 3.94 4.46 -7.60
N SER A 12 3.29 4.65 -8.73
CA SER A 12 3.63 3.99 -9.99
C SER A 12 4.95 4.54 -10.52
N ARG A 13 5.92 3.66 -10.79
CA ARG A 13 7.20 4.06 -11.42
C ARG A 13 7.06 4.36 -12.92
N PHE A 14 5.96 3.94 -13.54
CA PHE A 14 5.72 4.16 -14.97
C PHE A 14 5.33 5.61 -15.28
N ASP A 15 4.52 6.21 -14.41
CA ASP A 15 3.89 7.53 -14.65
C ASP A 15 3.99 8.48 -13.44
N GLY A 16 4.44 7.99 -12.28
CA GLY A 16 4.56 8.77 -11.04
C GLY A 16 3.25 8.97 -10.28
N SER A 17 2.12 8.50 -10.82
CA SER A 17 0.79 8.54 -10.20
C SER A 17 0.66 7.61 -8.98
N TRP A 18 -0.19 7.96 -8.03
CA TRP A 18 -0.50 7.11 -6.87
C TRP A 18 -1.64 6.13 -7.17
N CYS A 19 -1.44 4.86 -6.83
CA CYS A 19 -2.40 3.79 -7.05
C CYS A 19 -2.86 3.18 -5.72
N ARG A 20 -4.16 2.97 -5.57
CA ARG A 20 -4.80 2.35 -4.39
C ARG A 20 -4.90 0.84 -4.55
N GLY A 21 -5.40 0.18 -3.51
CA GLY A 21 -5.73 -1.24 -3.55
C GLY A 21 -4.57 -2.13 -3.10
N PHE A 22 -3.73 -1.63 -2.19
CA PHE A 22 -2.60 -2.34 -1.64
C PHE A 22 -2.62 -2.33 -0.11
N GLU A 23 -1.97 -3.33 0.47
CA GLU A 23 -1.89 -3.54 1.91
C GLU A 23 -0.46 -3.92 2.28
N ILE A 24 0.08 -3.40 3.38
CA ILE A 24 1.37 -3.86 3.90
C ILE A 24 1.20 -5.24 4.55
N VAL A 25 1.97 -6.21 4.07
CA VAL A 25 2.02 -7.57 4.65
C VAL A 25 3.33 -7.87 5.37
N GLY A 26 4.30 -6.97 5.29
CA GLY A 26 5.55 -7.08 6.03
C GLY A 26 6.57 -6.02 5.64
N VAL A 27 7.68 -6.03 6.36
CA VAL A 27 8.88 -5.26 6.03
C VAL A 27 9.75 -6.11 5.10
N GLY A 28 10.45 -5.46 4.18
CA GLY A 28 11.47 -6.09 3.33
C GLY A 28 12.73 -6.42 4.14
N ASP A 29 13.60 -7.24 3.58
CA ASP A 29 14.83 -7.69 4.25
C ASP A 29 15.81 -6.55 4.53
N ASP A 30 15.73 -5.45 3.77
CA ASP A 30 16.53 -4.24 3.98
C ASP A 30 16.03 -3.34 5.12
N GLY A 31 14.79 -3.52 5.60
CA GLY A 31 14.21 -2.69 6.66
C GLY A 31 13.71 -1.30 6.24
N GLU A 32 13.95 -0.88 5.00
CA GLU A 32 13.58 0.42 4.43
C GLU A 32 12.46 0.31 3.38
N SER A 33 12.11 -0.93 3.01
CA SER A 33 11.07 -1.29 2.06
C SER A 33 9.96 -2.11 2.71
N TYR A 34 8.81 -2.18 2.04
CA TYR A 34 7.66 -2.96 2.46
C TYR A 34 7.25 -3.97 1.41
N ARG A 35 6.85 -5.15 1.88
CA ARG A 35 6.13 -6.13 1.07
C ARG A 35 4.66 -5.80 1.11
N ILE A 36 4.04 -5.74 -0.07
CA ILE A 36 2.63 -5.38 -0.21
C ILE A 36 1.82 -6.47 -0.91
N ARG A 37 0.56 -6.59 -0.52
CA ARG A 37 -0.45 -7.41 -1.18
C ARG A 37 -1.38 -6.53 -2.00
N ARG A 38 -1.67 -6.93 -3.24
CA ARG A 38 -2.70 -6.31 -4.06
C ARG A 38 -4.06 -6.88 -3.67
N ILE A 39 -4.97 -6.02 -3.21
CA ILE A 39 -6.29 -6.39 -2.68
C ILE A 39 -7.13 -7.11 -3.74
N SER A 40 -7.11 -6.64 -4.99
CA SER A 40 -7.99 -7.15 -6.05
C SER A 40 -7.85 -8.64 -6.33
N ASP A 41 -6.68 -9.22 -6.07
CA ASP A 41 -6.38 -10.62 -6.39
C ASP A 41 -5.69 -11.36 -5.22
N GLY A 42 -5.45 -10.68 -4.09
CA GLY A 42 -4.80 -11.26 -2.92
C GLY A 42 -3.31 -11.59 -3.09
N VAL A 43 -2.71 -11.27 -4.23
CA VAL A 43 -1.31 -11.59 -4.53
C VAL A 43 -0.34 -10.63 -3.83
N VAL A 44 0.62 -11.19 -3.10
CA VAL A 44 1.79 -10.44 -2.61
C VAL A 44 2.72 -10.18 -3.78
N LEU A 45 3.09 -8.91 -3.99
CA LEU A 45 3.99 -8.57 -5.07
C LEU A 45 5.38 -9.18 -4.82
N PRO A 46 6.06 -9.69 -5.85
CA PRO A 46 7.39 -10.27 -5.72
C PRO A 46 8.48 -9.22 -5.43
N VAL A 47 8.14 -7.93 -5.52
CA VAL A 47 9.03 -6.80 -5.27
C VAL A 47 8.59 -6.05 -4.03
N SER A 48 9.56 -5.64 -3.22
CA SER A 48 9.34 -4.69 -2.13
C SER A 48 9.26 -3.27 -2.67
N ILE A 49 8.44 -2.44 -2.04
CA ILE A 49 8.26 -1.04 -2.38
C ILE A 49 8.96 -0.18 -1.33
N SER A 50 9.78 0.77 -1.77
CA SER A 50 10.48 1.71 -0.89
C SER A 50 9.49 2.53 -0.07
N ALA A 51 9.84 2.89 1.16
CA ALA A 51 8.98 3.74 2.00
C ALA A 51 8.59 5.07 1.34
N GLU A 52 9.44 5.64 0.47
CA GLU A 52 9.14 6.87 -0.29
C GLU A 52 8.05 6.69 -1.37
N ASP A 53 7.86 5.46 -1.86
CA ASP A 53 6.86 5.09 -2.86
C ASP A 53 5.56 4.59 -2.20
N ILE A 54 5.43 4.73 -0.86
CA ILE A 54 4.27 4.33 -0.08
C ILE A 54 3.69 5.52 0.68
N ALA A 55 2.38 5.67 0.59
CA ALA A 55 1.61 6.58 1.42
C ALA A 55 0.48 5.81 2.12
N GLU A 56 0.18 6.16 3.37
CA GLU A 56 -1.03 5.65 4.02
C GLU A 56 -2.25 6.01 3.18
N GLU A 57 -3.11 5.03 2.89
CA GLU A 57 -4.39 5.30 2.26
C GLU A 57 -5.22 6.10 3.26
N ARG A 58 -5.22 7.42 3.11
CA ARG A 58 -6.07 8.29 3.90
C ARG A 58 -7.50 7.87 3.57
N ALA A 59 -8.17 7.24 4.54
CA ALA A 59 -9.62 7.09 4.52
C ALA A 59 -10.16 8.50 4.27
N ARG A 60 -10.65 8.75 3.05
CA ARG A 60 -11.43 9.97 2.82
C ARG A 60 -12.52 9.86 3.87
N LEU A 61 -12.53 10.78 4.84
CA LEU A 61 -13.73 11.07 5.59
C LEU A 61 -14.79 11.25 4.51
N ARG A 62 -15.67 10.26 4.42
CA ARG A 62 -16.88 10.33 3.63
C ARG A 62 -17.57 11.58 4.14
N TYR A 63 -17.42 12.69 3.44
CA TYR A 63 -18.42 13.73 3.52
C TYR A 63 -19.65 13.06 2.91
N ASP A 64 -20.49 12.56 3.80
CA ASP A 64 -21.78 12.01 3.45
C ASP A 64 -22.53 13.14 2.74
N ARG A 65 -22.72 12.92 1.44
CA ARG A 65 -23.83 13.40 0.63
C ARG A 65 -24.67 14.51 1.28
N LEU A 66 -24.50 15.74 0.80
CA LEU A 66 -25.56 16.74 0.73
C LEU A 66 -25.50 17.41 -0.65
#